data_AF-A0A951N1Q6-F1
#
_entry.id   AF-A0A951N1Q6-F1
#
_cell.length_a   1.000
_cell.length_b   1.000
_cell.length_c   1.000
_cell.angle_alpha   90.00
_cell.angle_beta   90.00
_cell.angle_gamma   90.00
#
_symmetry.space_group_name_H-M   'P 1'
#
loop_
_entity.id
_entity.type
_entity.pdbx_description
1 polymer ?
#
loop_
_entity_poly.entity_id
_entity_poly.type
_entity_poly.pdbx_seq_one_letter_code
_entity_poly.pdbx_strand_id
1 'polypeptide(L)'
;MFESRGVWPATLWMFVLGLLLGWLPFIGPAIAGLVGGLQAGGVGNALIASILPSLLVAGLVLVITTLLDVAWLGALLGIGLFMVLLFASLPLIAGAWIGGALSNRRTTRQIR
;
A
#
# COMPACT_ATOMS: atom_id res chain seq x y z
N MET A 1 4.64 -19.02 8.07
CA MET A 1 5.32 -18.32 9.17
C MET A 1 5.53 -16.86 8.74
N PHE A 2 4.48 -16.04 8.76
CA PHE A 2 4.62 -14.60 8.57
C PHE A 2 4.54 -14.00 9.96
N GLU A 3 5.67 -13.66 10.58
CA GLU A 3 5.65 -12.79 11.75
C GLU A 3 4.95 -11.48 11.36
N SER A 4 4.09 -10.94 12.22
CA SER A 4 3.47 -9.64 12.01
C SER A 4 4.58 -8.58 12.02
N ARG A 5 4.94 -8.09 10.83
CA ARG A 5 6.15 -7.26 10.62
C ARG A 5 5.88 -5.75 10.71
N GLY A 6 4.65 -5.37 11.05
CA GLY A 6 4.24 -3.97 11.16
C GLY A 6 3.96 -3.31 9.81
N VAL A 7 3.81 -1.98 9.82
CA VAL A 7 3.36 -1.19 8.67
C VAL A 7 4.40 -1.17 7.54
N TRP A 8 5.68 -0.93 7.87
CA TRP A 8 6.73 -0.76 6.85
C TRP A 8 6.91 -1.96 5.91
N PRO A 9 7.02 -3.21 6.41
CA PRO A 9 7.21 -4.36 5.53
C PRO A 9 5.93 -4.71 4.77
N ALA A 10 4.76 -4.42 5.33
CA ALA A 10 3.48 -4.56 4.65
C ALA A 10 3.37 -3.59 3.46
N THR A 11 3.72 -2.32 3.65
CA THR A 11 3.78 -1.32 2.57
C THR A 11 4.72 -1.75 1.46
N LEU A 12 5.90 -2.27 1.81
CA LEU A 12 6.87 -2.71 0.81
C LEU A 12 6.34 -3.90 -0.01
N TRP A 13 5.65 -4.85 0.63
CA TRP A 13 4.95 -5.93 -0.07
C TRP A 13 3.83 -5.42 -0.99
N MET A 14 3.02 -4.47 -0.52
CA MET A 14 1.97 -3.88 -1.34
C MET A 14 2.54 -3.11 -2.53
N PHE A 15 3.65 -2.41 -2.36
CA PHE A 15 4.32 -1.68 -3.45
C PHE A 15 4.91 -2.63 -4.49
N VAL A 16 5.68 -3.64 -4.05
CA VAL A 16 6.30 -4.62 -4.95
C VAL A 16 5.24 -5.45 -5.68
N LEU A 17 4.23 -5.96 -4.96
CA LEU A 17 3.15 -6.71 -5.58
C LEU A 17 2.25 -5.81 -6.42
N GLY A 18 2.04 -4.56 -6.04
CA GLY A 18 1.31 -3.58 -6.85
C GLY A 18 2.00 -3.30 -8.18
N LEU A 19 3.32 -3.25 -8.22
CA LEU A 19 4.09 -3.16 -9.46
C LEU A 19 4.02 -4.47 -10.27
N LEU A 20 4.17 -5.62 -9.60
CA LEU A 20 4.21 -6.93 -10.26
C LEU A 20 2.84 -7.39 -10.79
N LEU A 21 1.77 -7.07 -10.08
CA LEU A 21 0.39 -7.47 -10.40
C LEU A 21 -0.46 -6.31 -10.91
N GLY A 22 0.08 -5.09 -10.96
CA GLY A 22 -0.65 -3.89 -11.40
C GLY A 22 -1.14 -3.94 -12.85
N TRP A 23 -0.62 -4.88 -13.65
CA TRP A 23 -1.10 -5.17 -14.99
C TRP A 23 -2.52 -5.73 -15.02
N LEU A 24 -2.99 -6.34 -13.93
CA LEU A 24 -4.34 -6.90 -13.83
C LEU A 24 -5.24 -5.96 -13.03
N PRO A 25 -6.13 -5.17 -13.68
CA PRO A 25 -6.95 -4.18 -13.00
C PRO A 25 -7.85 -4.85 -11.97
N PHE A 26 -8.04 -4.19 -10.83
CA PHE A 26 -8.81 -4.66 -9.67
C PHE A 26 -8.23 -5.88 -8.95
N ILE A 27 -8.02 -7.00 -9.65
CA ILE A 27 -7.59 -8.27 -9.07
C ILE A 27 -6.15 -8.18 -8.55
N GLY A 28 -5.24 -7.66 -9.36
CA GLY A 28 -3.83 -7.55 -8.97
C GLY A 28 -3.62 -6.70 -7.72
N PRO A 29 -4.14 -5.46 -7.70
CA PRO A 29 -4.11 -4.61 -6.50
C PRO A 29 -4.80 -5.26 -5.30
N ALA A 30 -5.93 -5.95 -5.47
CA ALA A 30 -6.61 -6.64 -4.37
C ALA A 30 -5.77 -7.77 -3.76
N ILE A 31 -5.07 -8.56 -4.57
CA ILE A 31 -4.16 -9.60 -4.09
C ILE A 31 -2.96 -8.97 -3.36
N ALA A 32 -2.36 -7.93 -3.93
CA ALA A 32 -1.28 -7.19 -3.30
C ALA A 32 -1.69 -6.64 -1.93
N GLY A 33 -2.89 -6.06 -1.86
CA GLY A 33 -3.51 -5.62 -0.62
C GLY A 33 -3.70 -6.75 0.38
N LEU A 34 -4.25 -7.89 -0.05
CA LEU A 34 -4.49 -9.04 0.83
C LEU A 34 -3.20 -9.59 1.44
N VAL A 35 -2.15 -9.76 0.64
CA VAL A 35 -0.85 -10.25 1.12
C VAL A 35 -0.20 -9.24 2.05
N GLY A 36 -0.20 -7.94 1.68
CA GLY A 36 0.32 -6.89 2.55
C GLY A 36 -0.46 -6.76 3.86
N GLY A 37 -1.79 -6.88 3.82
CA GLY A 37 -2.65 -6.82 5.00
C GLY A 37 -2.42 -8.00 5.95
N LEU A 38 -2.19 -9.20 5.40
CA LEU A 38 -1.76 -10.35 6.19
C LEU A 38 -0.42 -10.09 6.88
N GLN A 39 0.52 -9.43 6.20
CA GLN A 39 1.83 -9.10 6.74
C GLN A 39 1.79 -8.00 7.82
N ALA A 40 0.80 -7.10 7.75
CA ALA A 40 0.63 -5.95 8.64
C ALA A 40 0.21 -6.33 10.08
N GLY A 41 -0.31 -7.54 10.29
CA GLY A 41 -0.66 -8.04 11.63
C GLY A 41 -2.03 -7.60 12.15
N GLY A 42 -2.74 -6.71 11.46
CA GLY A 42 -4.05 -6.21 11.89
C GLY A 42 -4.65 -5.20 10.91
N VAL A 43 -5.95 -4.90 11.07
CA VAL A 43 -6.72 -4.06 10.15
C VAL A 43 -6.21 -2.61 10.11
N GLY A 44 -6.00 -1.99 11.27
CA GLY A 44 -5.53 -0.60 11.34
C GLY A 44 -4.17 -0.42 10.64
N ASN A 45 -3.21 -1.29 10.96
CA ASN A 45 -1.90 -1.29 10.31
C ASN A 45 -2.01 -1.55 8.80
N ALA A 46 -2.90 -2.45 8.36
CA ALA A 46 -3.10 -2.77 6.96
C ALA A 46 -3.67 -1.58 6.16
N LEU A 47 -4.58 -0.81 6.75
CA LEU A 47 -5.16 0.40 6.12
C LEU A 47 -4.15 1.54 6.01
N ILE A 48 -3.30 1.73 7.03
CA ILE A 48 -2.21 2.70 6.95
C ILE A 48 -1.20 2.25 5.88
N ALA A 49 -0.86 0.96 5.89
CA ALA A 49 0.08 0.36 4.94
C ALA A 49 -0.36 0.47 3.48
N SER A 50 -1.68 0.48 3.21
CA SER A 50 -2.25 0.50 1.86
C SER A 50 -2.28 1.88 1.20
N ILE A 51 -2.20 2.97 1.99
CA ILE A 51 -2.13 4.34 1.47
C ILE A 51 -0.68 4.75 1.20
N LEU A 52 0.28 4.22 1.96
CA LEU A 52 1.69 4.56 1.82
C LEU A 52 2.27 4.38 0.40
N PRO A 53 1.92 3.35 -0.40
CA PRO A 53 2.42 3.20 -1.76
C PRO A 53 2.11 4.40 -2.67
N SER A 54 0.90 4.97 -2.60
CA SER A 54 0.55 6.15 -3.41
C SER A 54 1.30 7.39 -2.95
N LEU A 55 1.48 7.54 -1.63
CA LEU A 55 2.26 8.63 -1.06
C LEU A 55 3.75 8.53 -1.43
N LEU A 56 4.31 7.32 -1.44
CA LEU A 56 5.68 7.06 -1.86
C LEU A 56 5.91 7.49 -3.32
N VAL A 57 4.99 7.14 -4.22
CA VAL A 57 5.08 7.55 -5.63
C VAL A 57 4.99 9.07 -5.77
N ALA A 58 4.04 9.71 -5.08
CA ALA A 58 3.90 11.17 -5.11
C ALA A 58 5.13 11.90 -4.55
N GLY A 59 5.70 11.42 -3.44
CA GLY A 59 6.93 11.94 -2.87
C GLY A 59 8.13 11.74 -3.79
N LEU A 60 8.24 10.58 -4.44
CA LEU A 60 9.30 10.30 -5.40
C LEU A 60 9.25 11.24 -6.61
N VAL A 61 8.06 11.51 -7.14
CA VAL A 61 7.87 12.48 -8.23
C VAL A 61 8.32 13.87 -7.79
N LEU A 62 7.93 14.32 -6.60
CA LEU A 62 8.37 15.61 -6.07
C LEU A 62 9.90 15.66 -5.98
N VAL A 63 10.54 14.66 -5.38
CA VAL A 63 12.01 14.59 -5.27
C VAL A 63 12.68 14.65 -6.65
N ILE A 64 12.19 13.87 -7.61
CA ILE A 64 12.77 13.87 -8.97
C ILE A 64 12.66 15.25 -9.61
N THR A 65 11.49 15.87 -9.56
CA THR A 65 11.32 17.22 -10.15
C THR A 65 12.08 18.32 -9.42
N THR A 66 12.29 18.19 -8.11
CA THR A 66 13.14 19.13 -7.35
C THR A 66 14.59 19.03 -7.78
N LEU A 67 15.07 17.82 -8.11
CA LEU A 67 16.41 17.60 -8.65
C LEU A 67 16.57 18.11 -10.10
N LEU A 68 15.45 18.40 -10.78
CA LEU A 68 15.40 18.92 -12.15
C LEU A 68 15.08 20.44 -12.18
N ASP A 69 15.13 21.13 -11.03
CA ASP A 69 14.79 22.55 -10.89
C ASP A 69 13.35 22.93 -11.34
N VAL A 70 12.43 21.96 -11.35
CA VAL A 70 11.02 22.14 -11.73
C VAL A 70 10.07 21.68 -10.63
N ALA A 71 10.42 21.97 -9.36
CA ALA A 71 9.72 21.51 -8.16
C ALA A 71 8.21 21.81 -8.13
N TRP A 72 7.79 22.98 -8.64
CA TRP A 72 6.37 23.36 -8.68
C TRP A 72 5.54 22.40 -9.55
N LEU A 73 6.15 21.89 -10.63
CA LEU A 73 5.52 20.91 -11.52
C LEU A 73 5.37 19.57 -10.79
N GLY A 74 6.36 19.15 -10.01
CA GLY A 74 6.25 17.93 -9.22
C GLY A 74 5.29 18.01 -8.06
N ALA A 75 5.10 19.19 -7.45
CA ALA A 75 4.03 19.37 -6.47
C ALA A 75 2.66 19.14 -7.12
N LEU A 76 2.43 19.73 -8.31
CA LEU A 76 1.18 19.56 -9.05
C LEU A 76 0.97 18.12 -9.52
N LEU A 77 1.99 17.52 -10.14
CA LEU A 77 1.96 16.13 -10.61
C LEU A 77 1.85 15.14 -9.45
N GLY A 78 2.55 15.39 -8.34
CA GLY A 78 2.51 14.55 -7.15
C GLY A 78 1.13 14.51 -6.52
N ILE A 79 0.45 15.66 -6.40
CA ILE A 79 -0.94 15.72 -5.92
C ILE A 79 -1.87 14.97 -6.87
N GLY A 80 -1.75 15.21 -8.18
CA GLY A 80 -2.56 14.53 -9.19
C GLY A 80 -2.38 13.01 -9.17
N LEU A 81 -1.13 12.54 -9.17
CA LEU A 81 -0.79 11.12 -9.12
C LEU A 81 -1.22 10.48 -7.81
N PHE A 82 -1.05 11.16 -6.67
CA PHE A 82 -1.53 10.66 -5.39
C PHE A 82 -3.04 10.40 -5.45
N MET A 83 -3.82 11.36 -5.94
CA MET A 83 -5.28 11.20 -6.03
C MET A 83 -5.68 10.07 -6.97
N VAL A 84 -5.09 10.03 -8.18
CA VAL A 84 -5.36 8.96 -9.14
C VAL A 84 -5.04 7.59 -8.55
N LEU A 85 -3.87 7.45 -7.92
CA LEU A 85 -3.44 6.18 -7.31
C LEU A 85 -4.27 5.83 -6.07
N LEU A 86 -4.70 6.81 -5.28
CA LEU A 86 -5.55 6.57 -4.11
C LEU A 86 -6.90 5.95 -4.52
N PHE A 87 -7.54 6.50 -5.55
CA PHE A 87 -8.79 5.94 -6.09
C PHE A 87 -8.57 4.63 -6.83
N ALA A 88 -7.47 4.50 -7.59
CA ALA A 88 -7.12 3.23 -8.22
C ALA A 88 -6.77 2.13 -7.19
N SER A 89 -6.40 2.51 -5.96
CA SER A 89 -6.07 1.61 -4.86
C SER A 89 -7.28 1.13 -4.06
N LEU A 90 -8.52 1.48 -4.43
CA LEU A 90 -9.71 0.93 -3.75
C LEU A 90 -9.71 -0.60 -3.64
N PRO A 91 -9.35 -1.38 -4.68
CA PRO A 91 -9.25 -2.82 -4.59
C PRO A 91 -8.12 -3.27 -3.65
N LEU A 92 -7.01 -2.54 -3.65
CA LEU A 92 -5.86 -2.79 -2.75
C LEU A 92 -6.22 -2.51 -1.29
N ILE A 93 -6.95 -1.44 -1.01
CA ILE A 93 -7.48 -1.13 0.33
C ILE A 93 -8.47 -2.21 0.78
N ALA A 94 -9.38 -2.64 -0.11
CA ALA A 94 -10.32 -3.73 0.20
C ALA A 94 -9.59 -5.05 0.51
N GLY A 95 -8.60 -5.41 -0.31
CA GLY A 95 -7.72 -6.56 -0.06
C GLY A 95 -6.99 -6.44 1.27
N ALA A 96 -6.40 -5.28 1.55
CA ALA A 96 -5.69 -5.00 2.80
C ALA A 96 -6.58 -5.13 4.04
N TRP A 97 -7.82 -4.65 3.95
CA TRP A 97 -8.80 -4.78 5.02
C TRP A 97 -9.10 -6.26 5.33
N ILE A 98 -9.36 -7.07 4.30
CA ILE A 98 -9.60 -8.51 4.44
C ILE A 98 -8.36 -9.23 4.99
N GLY A 99 -7.18 -8.95 4.43
CA GLY A 99 -5.92 -9.54 4.84
C GLY A 99 -5.58 -9.20 6.31
N GLY A 100 -5.76 -7.94 6.69
CA GLY A 100 -5.55 -7.47 8.06
C GLY A 100 -6.53 -8.09 9.06
N ALA A 101 -7.80 -8.26 8.67
CA ALA A 101 -8.81 -8.92 9.50
C ALA A 101 -8.48 -10.41 9.71
N LEU A 102 -8.02 -11.09 8.66
CA LEU A 102 -7.61 -12.49 8.73
C LEU A 102 -6.35 -12.67 9.59
N SER A 103 -5.39 -11.73 9.51
CA SER A 103 -4.21 -11.74 10.38
C SER A 103 -4.57 -11.53 11.85
N ASN A 104 -5.44 -10.55 12.14
CA ASN A 104 -5.83 -10.23 13.51
C ASN A 104 -6.41 -11.46 14.25
N ARG A 105 -7.24 -12.24 13.55
CA ARG A 105 -7.81 -13.49 14.11
C ARG A 105 -6.75 -14.54 14.45
N ARG A 106 -5.63 -14.58 13.73
CA ARG A 106 -4.53 -15.54 14.01
C ARG A 106 -3.77 -15.14 15.26
N THR A 107 -3.48 -13.85 15.43
CA THR A 107 -2.80 -13.33 16.62
C THR A 107 -3.61 -13.62 17.89
N THR A 108 -4.93 -13.36 17.86
CA THR A 108 -5.79 -13.63 19.03
C THR A 108 -5.86 -15.12 19.40
N ARG A 109 -5.76 -16.04 18.42
CA ARG A 109 -5.78 -17.49 18.69
C ARG A 109 -4.49 -18.04 19.31
N GLN A 110 -3.35 -17.38 19.15
CA GLN A 110 -2.08 -17.85 19.72
C GLN A 110 -1.89 -17.48 21.20
N ILE A 111 -2.70 -16.56 21.73
CA ILE A 111 -2.63 -16.11 23.12
C ILE A 111 -3.58 -16.93 24.03
N ARG A 112 -4.47 -17.74 23.44
CA ARG A 112 -5.29 -18.74 24.14
C ARG A 112 -4.64 -20.12 24.03
#